data_AF-A0A1U7YIQ2-F1
#
_entry.id   AF-A0A1U7YIQ2-F1
#
_cell.length_a   1.000
_cell.length_b   1.000
_cell.length_c   1.000
_cell.angle_alpha   90.00
_cell.angle_beta   90.00
_cell.angle_gamma   90.00
#
_symmetry.space_group_name_H-M   'P 1'
#
loop_
_entity.id
_entity.type
_entity.pdbx_description
1 polymer ?
#
loop_
_entity_poly.entity_id
_entity_poly.type
_entity_poly.pdbx_seq_one_letter_code
_entity_poly.pdbx_strand_id
1 'polypeptide(L)'
;MQEAVLAKEKMHGKLVCGRPLVVRLASEKYFMEGAESSFGAGGETSKSNFVSGSSAQMSKTAKIAAIKNKLKAMEEENQNSKRPKTTDKLSDS
;
A
#
# COMPACT_ATOMS: atom_id res chain seq x y z
N MET A 1 -21.44 -20.18 -15.31
CA MET A 1 -21.91 -19.45 -14.12
C MET A 1 -20.79 -19.23 -13.10
N GLN A 2 -19.91 -20.22 -12.86
CA GLN A 2 -18.76 -20.11 -11.94
C GLN A 2 -17.81 -18.94 -12.25
N GLU A 3 -17.56 -18.64 -13.53
CA GLU A 3 -16.67 -17.53 -13.94
C GLU A 3 -17.10 -16.17 -13.40
N ALA A 4 -18.40 -15.91 -13.30
CA ALA A 4 -18.93 -14.65 -12.78
C ALA A 4 -18.64 -14.48 -11.28
N VAL A 5 -18.68 -15.59 -10.52
CA VAL A 5 -18.33 -15.62 -9.09
C VAL A 5 -16.85 -15.33 -8.91
N LEU A 6 -16.01 -16.01 -9.69
CA LEU A 6 -14.56 -15.81 -9.67
C LEU A 6 -14.18 -14.36 -10.06
N ALA A 7 -14.87 -13.79 -11.04
CA ALA A 7 -14.67 -12.41 -11.45
C ALA A 7 -15.05 -11.43 -10.34
N LYS A 8 -16.18 -11.63 -9.66
CA LYS A 8 -16.57 -10.81 -8.51
C LYS A 8 -15.50 -10.84 -7.41
N GLU A 9 -15.06 -12.04 -7.02
CA GLU A 9 -14.02 -12.21 -5.98
C GLU A 9 -12.70 -11.52 -6.36
N LYS A 10 -12.28 -11.65 -7.63
CA LYS A 10 -10.98 -11.14 -8.07
C LYS A 10 -10.98 -9.63 -8.37
N MET A 11 -12.10 -9.08 -8.83
CA MET A 11 -12.16 -7.73 -9.40
C MET A 11 -12.81 -6.70 -8.48
N HIS A 12 -13.61 -7.11 -7.50
CA HIS A 12 -14.20 -6.17 -6.55
C HIS A 12 -13.10 -5.45 -5.75
N GLY A 13 -13.18 -4.12 -5.68
CA GLY A 13 -12.19 -3.27 -5.01
C GLY A 13 -10.87 -3.05 -5.78
N LYS A 14 -10.66 -3.70 -6.93
CA LYS A 14 -9.47 -3.44 -7.76
C LYS A 14 -9.48 -2.02 -8.32
N LEU A 15 -8.31 -1.40 -8.42
CA LEU A 15 -8.17 -0.06 -8.97
C LEU A 15 -8.10 -0.11 -10.51
N VAL A 16 -8.91 0.72 -11.18
CA VAL A 16 -8.80 1.01 -12.61
C VAL A 16 -8.77 2.53 -12.77
N CYS A 17 -7.72 3.04 -13.43
CA CYS A 17 -7.48 4.48 -13.55
C CYS A 17 -7.50 5.21 -12.19
N GLY A 18 -7.02 4.56 -11.13
CA GLY A 18 -7.00 5.10 -9.76
C GLY A 18 -8.32 5.06 -9.00
N ARG A 19 -9.38 4.43 -9.54
CA ARG A 19 -10.69 4.31 -8.88
C ARG A 19 -11.01 2.85 -8.56
N PRO A 20 -11.51 2.51 -7.36
CA PRO A 20 -11.88 1.15 -7.02
C PRO A 20 -13.14 0.71 -7.79
N LEU A 21 -13.11 -0.53 -8.31
CA LEU A 21 -14.22 -1.15 -9.01
C LEU A 21 -15.24 -1.74 -8.03
N VAL A 22 -16.52 -1.70 -8.40
CA VAL A 22 -17.61 -2.40 -7.71
C VAL A 22 -18.20 -3.44 -8.67
N VAL A 23 -18.08 -4.71 -8.31
CA VAL A 23 -18.62 -5.85 -9.08
C VAL A 23 -19.68 -6.56 -8.24
N ARG A 24 -20.86 -6.81 -8.83
CA ARG A 24 -22.01 -7.49 -8.20
C ARG A 24 -22.66 -8.46 -9.18
N LEU A 25 -23.13 -9.61 -8.71
CA LEU A 25 -23.93 -10.53 -9.52
C LEU A 25 -25.34 -9.96 -9.73
N ALA A 26 -25.98 -10.28 -10.86
CA ALA A 26 -27.34 -9.83 -11.14
C ALA A 26 -28.38 -10.41 -10.16
N SER A 27 -28.13 -11.60 -9.60
CA SER A 27 -28.98 -12.23 -8.58
C SER A 27 -28.99 -11.47 -7.26
N GLU A 28 -27.96 -10.67 -6.96
CA GLU A 28 -27.89 -9.84 -5.75
C GLU A 28 -28.89 -8.66 -5.79
N LYS A 29 -29.40 -8.31 -6.98
CA LYS A 29 -30.33 -7.19 -7.15
C LYS A 29 -31.69 -7.43 -6.47
N TYR A 30 -32.13 -8.68 -6.36
CA TYR A 30 -33.46 -9.03 -5.82
C TYR A 30 -33.52 -9.03 -4.29
N PHE A 31 -32.39 -9.07 -3.59
CA PHE A 31 -32.35 -9.06 -2.11
C PHE A 31 -32.25 -7.66 -1.51
N MET A 32 -31.91 -6.64 -2.30
CA MET A 32 -31.73 -5.25 -1.84
C MET A 32 -32.92 -4.34 -2.18
N GLU A 33 -33.95 -4.82 -2.89
CA GLU A 33 -35.09 -3.97 -3.30
C GLU A 33 -36.08 -3.67 -2.15
N GLY A 34 -35.96 -4.34 -1.00
CA GLY A 34 -36.72 -4.05 0.22
C GLY A 34 -36.02 -3.16 1.24
N ALA A 35 -34.75 -2.81 0.98
CA ALA A 35 -33.89 -2.08 1.89
C ALA A 35 -33.17 -1.02 1.04
N GLU A 36 -33.70 0.20 1.08
CA GLU A 36 -33.09 1.41 0.56
C GLU A 36 -32.85 1.49 -0.97
N SER A 37 -33.89 1.98 -1.64
CA SER A 37 -33.77 3.02 -2.68
C SER A 37 -33.15 4.32 -2.13
N SER A 38 -32.02 4.24 -1.43
CA SER A 38 -31.20 5.37 -0.97
C SER A 38 -29.79 5.37 -1.56
N PHE A 39 -29.53 4.58 -2.60
CA PHE A 39 -28.42 4.86 -3.53
C PHE A 39 -28.81 5.94 -4.54
N GLY A 40 -29.64 6.91 -4.12
CA GLY A 40 -29.50 8.26 -4.60
C GLY A 40 -28.15 8.76 -4.12
N ALA A 41 -27.36 9.30 -5.05
CA ALA A 41 -26.24 10.21 -4.80
C ALA A 41 -26.12 10.71 -3.34
N GLY A 42 -25.38 9.96 -2.52
CA GLY A 42 -25.10 10.25 -1.12
C GLY A 42 -24.01 9.27 -0.71
N GLY A 43 -22.75 9.66 -0.75
CA GLY A 43 -22.28 10.58 0.28
C GLY A 43 -21.94 9.85 1.57
N GLU A 44 -21.79 8.52 1.60
CA GLU A 44 -21.10 7.88 2.72
C GLU A 44 -19.60 8.04 2.54
N THR A 45 -19.16 9.15 3.12
CA THR A 45 -17.88 9.41 3.74
C THR A 45 -17.29 8.19 4.46
N SER A 46 -16.89 7.17 3.72
CA SER A 46 -15.59 6.58 4.03
C SER A 46 -14.57 7.58 3.53
N LYS A 47 -14.31 8.60 4.37
CA LYS A 47 -13.02 9.29 4.44
C LYS A 47 -11.93 8.27 4.86
N SER A 48 -11.83 7.15 4.17
CA SER A 48 -10.52 6.72 3.73
C SER A 48 -10.23 7.67 2.57
N ASN A 49 -9.84 8.91 2.82
CA ASN A 49 -8.43 9.18 3.05
C ASN A 49 -7.60 8.01 2.50
N PHE A 50 -7.65 7.85 1.18
CA PHE A 50 -6.42 7.71 0.43
C PHE A 50 -5.49 8.84 0.91
N VAL A 51 -4.86 8.61 2.04
CA VAL A 51 -3.43 8.64 2.16
C VAL A 51 -2.94 7.83 0.94
N SER A 52 -2.76 8.34 -0.29
CA SER A 52 -1.95 9.51 -0.67
C SER A 52 -0.98 9.81 0.44
N GLY A 53 -0.04 8.88 0.64
CA GLY A 53 0.98 8.88 1.68
C GLY A 53 0.76 9.93 2.77
N SER A 54 0.31 9.51 3.95
CA SER A 54 0.73 10.15 5.19
C SER A 54 2.23 9.90 5.33
N SER A 55 3.02 10.43 4.39
CA SER A 55 4.26 11.10 4.69
C SER A 55 3.83 12.18 5.67
N ALA A 56 3.79 11.76 6.94
CA ALA A 56 3.68 12.60 8.12
C ALA A 56 4.31 13.94 7.78
N GLN A 57 3.56 15.05 7.88
CA GLN A 57 3.93 16.36 7.37
C GLN A 57 5.38 16.73 7.70
N MET A 58 6.30 16.25 6.88
CA MET A 58 7.72 16.38 7.14
C MET A 58 8.12 17.64 6.40
N SER A 59 8.74 18.56 7.15
CA SER A 59 9.24 19.80 6.61
C SER A 59 10.13 19.51 5.39
N LYS A 60 10.25 20.48 4.48
CA LYS A 60 11.14 20.35 3.31
C LYS A 60 12.54 19.88 3.73
N THR A 61 13.03 20.39 4.85
CA THR A 61 14.30 20.00 5.46
C THR A 61 14.36 18.53 5.88
N ALA A 62 13.31 18.02 6.54
CA ALA A 62 13.24 16.61 6.95
C ALA A 62 13.21 15.67 5.74
N LYS A 63 12.52 16.04 4.66
CA LYS A 63 12.54 15.28 3.39
C LYS A 63 13.93 15.20 2.78
N ILE A 64 14.63 16.34 2.72
CA ILE A 64 16.00 16.41 2.19
C ILE A 64 16.95 15.54 3.03
N ALA A 65 16.86 15.63 4.35
CA ALA A 65 17.70 14.85 5.27
C ALA A 65 17.48 13.34 5.10
N ALA A 66 16.23 12.89 4.98
CA ALA A 66 15.90 11.48 4.77
C ALA A 66 16.49 10.93 3.47
N ILE A 67 16.38 11.69 2.37
CA ILE A 67 16.98 11.31 1.08
C ILE A 67 18.51 11.25 1.19
N LYS A 68 19.13 12.26 1.80
CA LYS A 68 20.60 12.34 1.97
C LYS A 68 21.14 11.17 2.78
N ASN A 69 20.46 10.81 3.87
CA ASN A 69 20.84 9.67 4.70
C ASN A 69 20.72 8.36 3.92
N LYS A 70 19.61 8.16 3.20
CA LYS A 70 19.41 6.97 2.38
C LYS A 70 20.50 6.80 1.32
N LEU A 71 20.89 7.88 0.63
CA LEU A 71 21.97 7.83 -0.37
C LEU A 71 23.31 7.45 0.27
N LYS A 72 23.65 8.05 1.42
CA LYS A 72 24.88 7.74 2.17
C LYS A 72 24.92 6.28 2.63
N ALA A 73 23.79 5.76 3.13
CA ALA A 73 23.68 4.36 3.56
C ALA A 73 23.90 3.39 2.38
N MET A 74 23.36 3.71 1.20
CA MET A 74 23.59 2.92 -0.03
C MET A 74 25.06 2.97 -0.49
N GLU A 75 25.75 4.10 -0.33
CA GLU A 75 27.18 4.21 -0.63
C GLU A 75 28.05 3.39 0.34
N GLU A 76 27.70 3.41 1.63
CA GLU A 76 28.40 2.64 2.69
C GLU A 76 28.14 1.13 2.56
N GLU A 77 26.90 0.69 2.30
CA GLU A 77 26.58 -0.74 2.07
C GLU A 77 27.39 -1.34 0.90
N ASN A 78 27.57 -0.56 -0.17
CA ASN A 78 28.39 -0.95 -1.32
C ASN A 78 29.90 -1.03 -0.98
N GLN A 79 30.37 -0.32 0.05
CA GLN A 79 31.75 -0.39 0.54
C GLN A 79 31.95 -1.52 1.56
N ASN A 80 30.91 -1.86 2.32
CA ASN A 80 30.95 -2.85 3.40
C ASN A 80 30.73 -4.31 2.94
N SER A 81 30.25 -4.54 1.72
CA SER A 81 29.99 -5.87 1.15
C SER A 81 31.27 -6.63 0.70
N LYS A 82 32.46 -6.21 1.15
CA LYS A 82 33.73 -6.87 0.79
C LYS A 82 34.70 -7.28 1.90
N ARG A 83 34.40 -7.22 3.22
CA ARG A 83 35.28 -7.83 4.25
C ARG A 83 34.60 -8.17 5.57
N PRO A 84 34.69 -9.42 6.05
CA PRO A 84 34.88 -9.69 7.46
C PRO A 84 36.38 -9.58 7.82
N LYS A 85 36.69 -8.68 8.76
CA LYS A 85 37.98 -8.61 9.44
C LYS A 85 37.91 -9.51 10.67
N THR A 86 38.38 -10.76 10.57
CA THR A 86 38.66 -11.57 11.76
C THR A 86 39.91 -11.03 12.41
N THR A 87 39.75 -10.54 13.64
CA THR A 87 40.83 -10.12 14.52
C THR A 87 40.93 -11.20 15.59
N ASP A 88 41.72 -12.24 15.33
CA ASP A 88 42.11 -13.18 16.38
C ASP A 88 43.45 -12.73 16.96
N LYS A 89 43.36 -11.94 18.04
CA LYS A 89 44.42 -11.92 19.05
C LYS A 89 44.02 -12.95 20.09
N LEU A 90 44.68 -14.10 20.11
CA LEU A 90 44.73 -14.95 21.28
C LEU A 90 46.20 -15.15 21.68
N SER A 91 46.38 -15.16 22.98
CA SER A 91 47.57 -14.76 23.72
C SER A 91 48.69 -15.80 23.73
N ASP A 92 49.91 -15.29 23.85
CA ASP A 92 51.14 -15.98 24.22
C ASP A 92 51.02 -16.57 25.64
N SER A 93 51.30 -17.87 25.82
CA SER A 93 51.62 -18.55 27.08
C SER A 93 52.28 -19.89 26.80
#